data_AF-A0A9E1WXD1-F1
#
_entry.id   AF-A0A9E1WXD1-F1
#
_cell.length_a   1.000
_cell.length_b   1.000
_cell.length_c   1.000
_cell.angle_alpha   90.00
_cell.angle_beta   90.00
_cell.angle_gamma   90.00
#
_symmetry.space_group_name_H-M   'P 1'
#
loop_
_entity.id
_entity.type
_entity.pdbx_description
1 polymer ?
#
loop_
_entity_poly.entity_id
_entity_poly.type
_entity_poly.pdbx_seq_one_letter_code
_entity_poly.pdbx_strand_id
1 'polypeptide(L)'
;FGPATQSGIWWGAIISFVLTVIIGGYLGGNGSHFVGDQSKPELVLPFFGWSTEVGDLRPAHFLSLHALQVLPLIGLWADRTDQGIPIIWAAGVIYSALTVALFIQALSGQALIGI
;
A
#
# COMPACT_ATOMS: atom_id res chain seq x y z
N PHE A 1 18.80 1.10 17.49
CA PHE A 1 18.21 1.67 16.26
C PHE A 1 18.55 3.16 16.22
N GLY A 2 19.06 3.68 15.11
CA GLY A 2 19.34 5.10 14.98
C GLY A 2 18.06 5.93 14.78
N PRO A 3 18.18 7.26 14.71
CA PRO A 3 17.02 8.16 14.62
C PRO A 3 16.13 7.90 13.41
N ALA A 4 16.70 7.53 12.26
CA ALA A 4 15.92 7.24 11.05
C ALA A 4 15.14 5.94 11.20
N THR A 5 15.74 4.90 11.77
CA THR A 5 15.00 3.65 12.07
C THR A 5 13.87 3.89 13.06
N GLN A 6 14.10 4.64 14.14
CA GLN A 6 13.04 4.98 15.10
C GLN A 6 11.90 5.77 14.44
N SER A 7 12.24 6.75 13.60
CA SER A 7 11.25 7.50 12.83
C SER A 7 10.49 6.60 11.85
N GLY A 8 11.16 5.66 11.19
CA GLY A 8 10.55 4.67 10.29
C GLY A 8 9.59 3.73 11.00
N ILE A 9 9.87 3.34 12.25
CA ILE A 9 8.94 2.55 13.09
C ILE A 9 7.67 3.36 13.40
N TRP A 10 7.83 4.60 13.88
CA TRP A 10 6.69 5.44 14.23
C TRP A 10 5.82 5.77 13.02
N TRP A 11 6.42 6.26 11.93
CA TRP A 11 5.68 6.59 10.72
C TRP A 11 5.12 5.35 10.02
N GLY A 12 5.85 4.24 10.02
CA GLY A 12 5.38 2.94 9.53
C GLY A 12 4.10 2.50 10.25
N ALA A 13 4.10 2.58 11.58
CA ALA A 13 2.93 2.23 12.38
C ALA A 13 1.75 3.17 12.15
N ILE A 14 1.98 4.49 12.13
CA ILE A 14 0.91 5.48 11.93
C ILE A 14 0.29 5.34 10.54
N ILE A 15 1.12 5.33 9.49
CA ILE A 15 0.66 5.22 8.10
C ILE A 15 -0.05 3.89 7.90
N SER A 16 0.53 2.79 8.39
CA SER A 16 -0.09 1.47 8.31
C SER A 16 -1.46 1.46 8.97
N PHE A 17 -1.56 1.96 10.20
CA PHE A 17 -2.83 1.98 10.94
C PHE A 17 -3.89 2.81 10.21
N VAL A 18 -3.58 4.06 9.87
CA VAL A 18 -4.54 4.98 9.24
C VAL A 18 -5.04 4.43 7.91
N LEU A 19 -4.13 4.06 7.01
CA LEU A 19 -4.51 3.59 5.67
C LEU A 19 -5.19 2.22 5.72
N THR A 20 -4.73 1.31 6.58
CA THR A 20 -5.33 -0.03 6.70
C THR A 20 -6.74 0.03 7.26
N VAL A 21 -7.01 0.87 8.27
CA VAL A 21 -8.37 1.02 8.80
C VAL A 21 -9.33 1.54 7.74
N ILE A 22 -8.91 2.55 6.96
CA ILE A 22 -9.75 3.13 5.90
C ILE A 22 -9.97 2.13 4.75
N ILE A 23 -8.89 1.61 4.17
CA ILE A 23 -8.95 0.76 2.98
C ILE A 23 -9.51 -0.62 3.34
N GLY A 24 -9.06 -1.20 4.44
CA GLY A 24 -9.55 -2.49 4.95
C GLY A 24 -11.01 -2.41 5.41
N GLY A 25 -11.42 -1.29 6.02
CA GLY A 25 -12.82 -1.02 6.33
C GLY A 25 -13.69 -0.97 5.08
N TYR A 26 -13.23 -0.29 4.03
CA TYR A 26 -13.94 -0.26 2.74
C TYR A 26 -14.00 -1.65 2.10
N LEU A 27 -12.86 -2.37 2.03
CA LEU A 27 -12.79 -3.73 1.49
C LEU A 27 -13.73 -4.70 2.23
N GLY A 28 -13.78 -4.63 3.56
CA GLY A 28 -14.68 -5.46 4.37
C GLY A 28 -16.16 -5.10 4.18
N GLY A 29 -16.47 -3.83 3.92
CA GLY A 29 -17.84 -3.36 3.69
C GLY A 29 -18.34 -3.54 2.25
N ASN A 30 -17.45 -3.66 1.26
CA ASN A 30 -17.80 -3.70 -0.16
C ASN A 30 -18.44 -5.03 -0.61
N GLY A 31 -18.41 -6.08 0.23
CA GLY A 31 -18.99 -7.40 -0.08
C GLY A 31 -18.20 -8.23 -1.10
N SER A 32 -17.38 -7.58 -1.92
CA SER A 32 -16.36 -8.17 -2.79
C SER A 32 -15.07 -7.34 -2.70
N HIS A 33 -13.94 -7.95 -3.02
CA HIS A 33 -12.68 -7.23 -3.19
C HIS A 33 -12.54 -6.60 -4.58
N PHE A 34 -13.46 -6.92 -5.51
CA PHE A 34 -13.52 -6.32 -6.84
C PHE A 34 -14.43 -5.09 -6.86
N VAL A 35 -14.10 -4.16 -7.75
CA VAL A 35 -14.91 -3.00 -8.12
C VAL A 35 -15.17 -3.08 -9.62
N GLY A 36 -16.41 -3.43 -9.97
CA GLY A 36 -16.82 -3.78 -11.33
C GLY A 36 -17.12 -5.28 -11.49
N ASP A 37 -17.63 -5.64 -12.66
CA ASP A 37 -18.00 -7.03 -13.00
C ASP A 37 -16.90 -7.67 -13.84
N GLN A 38 -16.26 -8.70 -13.28
CA GLN A 38 -15.19 -9.42 -13.97
C GLN A 38 -15.78 -10.45 -14.94
N SER A 39 -15.42 -10.37 -16.22
CA SER A 39 -15.88 -11.31 -17.25
C SER A 39 -15.03 -12.58 -17.30
N LYS A 40 -13.75 -12.51 -16.90
CA LYS A 40 -12.81 -13.64 -16.83
C LYS A 40 -12.21 -13.78 -15.43
N PRO A 41 -12.91 -14.43 -14.48
CA PRO A 41 -12.45 -14.60 -13.10
C PRO A 41 -11.09 -15.30 -12.96
N GLU A 42 -10.72 -16.13 -13.94
CA GLU A 42 -9.46 -16.88 -13.99
C GLU A 42 -8.25 -16.01 -14.36
N LEU A 43 -8.46 -14.84 -14.97
CA LEU A 43 -7.37 -13.96 -15.40
C LEU A 43 -6.99 -13.04 -14.25
N VAL A 44 -5.92 -13.43 -13.56
CA VAL A 44 -5.41 -12.74 -12.37
C VAL A 44 -3.87 -12.71 -12.40
N LEU A 45 -3.30 -11.73 -11.70
CA LEU A 45 -1.85 -11.66 -11.53
C LEU A 45 -1.33 -12.91 -10.80
N PRO A 46 -0.30 -13.60 -11.32
CA PRO A 46 0.33 -14.73 -10.65
C PRO A 46 0.80 -14.35 -9.24
N PHE A 47 0.73 -15.31 -8.30
CA PHE A 47 1.07 -15.19 -6.87
C PHE A 47 0.14 -14.31 -6.03
N PHE A 48 -0.32 -13.17 -6.54
CA PHE A 48 -1.18 -12.24 -5.80
C PHE A 48 -2.68 -12.51 -5.99
N GLY A 49 -3.05 -13.06 -7.16
CA GLY A 49 -4.43 -13.34 -7.52
C GLY A 49 -5.27 -12.08 -7.75
N TRP A 50 -4.65 -10.90 -7.94
CA TRP A 50 -5.33 -9.64 -8.20
C TRP A 50 -5.92 -9.58 -9.61
N SER A 51 -7.09 -8.96 -9.77
CA SER A 51 -7.73 -8.83 -11.09
C SER A 51 -6.83 -8.14 -12.11
N THR A 52 -6.84 -8.65 -13.35
CA THR A 52 -6.24 -7.98 -14.51
C THR A 52 -7.28 -7.27 -15.39
N GLU A 53 -8.55 -7.29 -15.00
CA GLU A 53 -9.66 -6.75 -15.80
C GLU A 53 -10.34 -5.57 -15.11
N VAL A 54 -10.66 -5.71 -13.82
CA VAL A 54 -11.42 -4.73 -13.05
C VAL A 54 -10.61 -4.20 -11.87
N GLY A 55 -11.17 -3.22 -11.17
CA GLY A 55 -10.59 -2.69 -9.94
C GLY A 55 -10.50 -3.77 -8.87
N ASP A 56 -9.36 -3.87 -8.20
CA ASP A 56 -9.15 -4.76 -7.07
C ASP A 56 -8.62 -3.95 -5.90
N LEU A 57 -9.27 -4.06 -4.74
CA LEU A 57 -8.92 -3.27 -3.55
C LEU A 57 -7.74 -3.88 -2.77
N ARG A 58 -7.37 -5.14 -3.05
CA ARG A 58 -6.29 -5.86 -2.35
C ARG A 58 -4.90 -5.26 -2.53
N PRO A 59 -4.46 -4.76 -3.70
CA PRO A 59 -3.17 -4.07 -3.85
C PRO A 59 -3.02 -2.89 -2.88
N ALA A 60 -4.05 -2.04 -2.78
CA ALA A 60 -4.03 -0.88 -1.89
C ALA A 60 -4.00 -1.31 -0.41
N HIS A 61 -4.78 -2.31 -0.04
CA HIS A 61 -4.79 -2.87 1.32
C HIS A 61 -3.46 -3.57 1.68
N PHE A 62 -2.87 -4.28 0.71
CA PHE A 62 -1.57 -4.91 0.88
C PHE A 62 -0.50 -3.85 1.15
N LEU A 63 -0.42 -2.80 0.34
CA LEU A 63 0.53 -1.71 0.56
C LEU A 63 0.28 -1.01 1.91
N SER A 64 -0.98 -0.75 2.29
CA SER A 64 -1.26 -0.11 3.57
C SER A 64 -0.68 -0.89 4.75
N LEU A 65 -0.83 -2.22 4.76
CA LEU A 65 -0.26 -3.08 5.79
C LEU A 65 1.28 -3.06 5.79
N HIS A 66 1.88 -3.06 4.60
CA HIS A 66 3.33 -3.20 4.44
C HIS A 66 4.12 -1.94 4.80
N ALA A 67 3.46 -0.81 5.08
CA ALA A 67 4.14 0.38 5.59
C ALA A 67 4.87 0.11 6.91
N LEU A 68 4.33 -0.81 7.74
CA LEU A 68 4.90 -1.20 9.03
C LEU A 68 6.27 -1.89 8.88
N GLN A 69 6.52 -2.58 7.76
CA GLN A 69 7.78 -3.26 7.47
C GLN A 69 8.70 -2.39 6.62
N VAL A 70 8.17 -1.72 5.59
CA VAL A 70 8.96 -0.99 4.60
C VAL A 70 9.66 0.23 5.22
N LEU A 71 8.95 1.05 6.00
CA LEU A 71 9.55 2.27 6.55
C LEU A 71 10.67 2.01 7.58
N PRO A 72 10.56 1.01 8.49
CA PRO A 72 11.70 0.63 9.33
C PRO A 72 12.90 0.09 8.55
N LEU A 73 12.68 -0.67 7.48
CA LEU A 73 13.76 -1.19 6.63
C LEU A 73 14.49 -0.06 5.89
N ILE A 74 13.74 0.92 5.37
CA ILE A 74 14.33 2.15 4.81
C ILE A 74 15.10 2.90 5.91
N GLY A 75 14.56 2.99 7.12
CA GLY A 75 15.22 3.66 8.25
C GLY A 75 16.54 3.00 8.65
N LEU A 76 16.59 1.67 8.65
CA LEU A 76 17.81 0.90 8.92
C LEU A 76 18.90 1.15 7.88
N TRP A 77 18.51 1.38 6.63
CA TRP A 77 19.44 1.80 5.59
C TRP A 77 19.84 3.26 5.74
N ALA A 78 18.87 4.15 5.97
CA ALA A 78 19.03 5.59 6.03
C ALA A 78 19.85 6.08 7.24
N ASP A 79 19.90 5.31 8.33
CA ASP A 79 20.79 5.53 9.49
C ASP A 79 22.28 5.53 9.10
N ARG A 80 22.65 5.02 7.92
CA ARG A 80 24.03 5.08 7.39
C ARG A 80 24.35 6.40 6.66
N THR A 81 23.42 7.35 6.64
CA THR A 81 23.52 8.61 5.89
C THR A 81 23.27 9.80 6.81
N ASP A 82 23.81 10.96 6.46
CA ASP A 82 23.52 12.22 7.17
C ASP A 82 22.10 12.76 6.89
N GLN A 83 21.36 12.13 5.98
CA GLN A 83 20.02 12.54 5.51
C GLN A 83 18.91 11.59 5.96
N GLY A 84 19.16 10.81 7.02
CA GLY A 84 18.27 9.71 7.41
C GLY A 84 16.81 10.12 7.67
N ILE A 85 16.59 11.22 8.40
CA ILE A 85 15.25 11.73 8.72
C ILE A 85 14.53 12.26 7.47
N PRO A 86 15.13 13.16 6.65
CA PRO A 86 14.53 13.58 5.37
C PRO A 86 14.14 12.42 4.46
N ILE A 87 14.99 11.38 4.36
CA ILE A 87 14.71 10.18 3.57
C ILE A 87 13.44 9.49 4.07
N ILE A 88 13.26 9.35 5.39
CA ILE A 88 12.08 8.69 5.95
C ILE A 88 10.80 9.50 5.69
N TRP A 89 10.87 10.82 5.79
CA TRP A 89 9.70 11.68 5.50
C TRP A 89 9.32 11.59 4.02
N ALA A 90 10.29 11.69 3.11
CA ALA A 90 10.05 11.53 1.68
C ALA A 90 9.47 10.14 1.36
N ALA A 91 10.06 9.08 1.94
CA ALA A 91 9.56 7.72 1.77
C ALA A 91 8.12 7.56 2.29
N GLY A 92 7.79 8.12 3.47
CA GLY A 92 6.44 8.07 4.03
C GLY A 92 5.40 8.76 3.14
N VAL A 93 5.73 9.94 2.60
CA VAL A 93 4.85 10.69 1.69
C VAL A 93 4.65 9.91 0.38
N ILE A 94 5.73 9.45 -0.25
CA ILE A 94 5.67 8.69 -1.52
C ILE A 94 4.88 7.40 -1.31
N TYR A 95 5.14 6.67 -0.23
CA TYR A 95 4.47 5.41 0.08
C TYR A 95 2.96 5.60 0.31
N SER A 96 2.59 6.65 1.06
CA SER A 96 1.18 6.98 1.31
C SER A 96 0.48 7.41 0.01
N ALA A 97 1.11 8.26 -0.79
CA ALA A 97 0.58 8.71 -2.07
C ALA A 97 0.36 7.54 -3.04
N LEU A 98 1.34 6.63 -3.14
CA LEU A 98 1.22 5.42 -3.95
C LEU A 98 0.05 4.55 -3.47
N THR A 99 -0.07 4.32 -2.16
CA THR A 99 -1.16 3.52 -1.59
C THR A 99 -2.52 4.12 -1.89
N VAL A 100 -2.67 5.44 -1.72
CA VAL A 100 -3.92 6.16 -2.04
C VAL A 100 -4.21 6.16 -3.54
N ALA A 101 -3.20 6.30 -4.39
CA ALA A 101 -3.35 6.23 -5.83
C ALA A 101 -3.87 4.85 -6.29
N LEU A 102 -3.33 3.76 -5.73
CA LEU A 102 -3.83 2.41 -6.00
C LEU A 102 -5.27 2.22 -5.51
N PHE A 103 -5.63 2.82 -4.38
CA PHE A 103 -7.00 2.78 -3.88
C PHE A 103 -7.97 3.51 -4.83
N ILE A 104 -7.63 4.73 -5.27
CA ILE A 104 -8.44 5.49 -6.23
C ILE A 104 -8.53 4.77 -7.58
N GLN A 105 -7.44 4.17 -8.04
CA GLN A 105 -7.41 3.36 -9.26
C GLN A 105 -8.41 2.20 -9.16
N ALA A 106 -8.38 1.45 -8.06
CA ALA A 106 -9.30 0.35 -7.80
C ALA A 106 -10.76 0.83 -7.74
N LEU A 107 -11.03 1.93 -7.04
CA LEU A 107 -12.39 2.52 -6.97
C LEU A 107 -12.89 3.01 -8.34
N SER A 108 -11.98 3.34 -9.25
CA SER A 108 -12.31 3.71 -10.64
C SER A 108 -12.58 2.49 -11.53
N GLY A 109 -12.60 1.28 -10.96
CA GLY A 109 -12.81 0.03 -11.69
C GLY A 109 -11.64 -0.38 -12.59
N GLN A 110 -10.45 0.22 -12.40
CA GLN A 110 -9.29 -0.07 -13.22
C GLN A 110 -8.40 -1.12 -12.57
N ALA A 111 -8.02 -2.14 -13.36
CA ALA A 111 -7.03 -3.12 -12.93
C ALA A 111 -5.66 -2.45 -12.69
N LEU A 112 -4.90 -3.02 -11.74
CA LEU A 112 -3.52 -2.59 -11.47
C LEU A 112 -2.64 -2.78 -12.72
N ILE A 113 -2.79 -3.93 -13.37
CA ILE A 113 -2.13 -4.31 -14.61
C ILE A 113 -3.18 -4.92 -15.52
N GLY A 114 -3.60 -4.17 -16.54
CA GLY A 114 -4.54 -4.63 -17.55
C GLY A 114 -3.86 -5.53 -18.58
N ILE A 115 -4.40 -6.72 -18.83
CA ILE A 115 -3.91 -7.68 -19.83
C ILE A 115 -5.06 -8.35 -20.57
#